data_AF-A0A9D1GKA3-F1
#
_entry.id   AF-A0A9D1GKA3-F1
#
_cell.length_a   1.000
_cell.length_b   1.000
_cell.length_c   1.000
_cell.angle_alpha   90.00
_cell.angle_beta   90.00
_cell.angle_gamma   90.00
#
_symmetry.space_group_name_H-M   'P 1'
#
loop_
_entity.id
_entity.type
_entity.pdbx_description
1 polymer ?
#
loop_
_entity_poly.entity_id
_entity_poly.type
_entity_poly.pdbx_seq_one_letter_code
_entity_poly.pdbx_strand_id
1 'polypeptide(L)'
;MGADFVIRQQRAEQDAGPSKEVKETEPITITNPEPEPAETEGYISPIDFDALQERNPDVVGWITIPGTNIDYPILHTDDNETYLHQDIDGNESVSGAIYLDFQDEGDFSCLHNVIYGHHMRDGSMFKDIVYYKEQEYFDEHSDIYIYTPDREIHLKALGALYTTPDGIRRKTQFDTTEEFDAYVEEMTKDVITSAEPVNPVTRLYSLITCSYEFADARTILYAYEVTEGEEGSQENTGGSRVIIQEP
;
A
#
# COMPACT_ATOMS: atom_id res chain seq x y z
N MET A 1 -26.00 -71.41 31.51
CA MET A 1 -26.47 -71.71 30.14
C MET A 1 -25.47 -71.05 29.21
N GLY A 2 -24.39 -71.75 28.87
CA GLY A 2 -24.19 -72.41 27.57
C GLY A 2 -22.98 -71.69 26.94
N ALA A 3 -21.78 -72.26 27.01
CA ALA A 3 -21.19 -73.21 26.03
C ALA A 3 -21.01 -72.54 24.66
N ASP A 4 -19.90 -72.64 23.93
CA ASP A 4 -18.58 -73.27 24.06
C ASP A 4 -17.79 -72.79 22.80
N PHE A 5 -16.48 -72.50 22.88
CA PHE A 5 -15.38 -73.31 22.31
C PHE A 5 -15.37 -73.30 20.75
N VAL A 6 -14.29 -73.12 19.96
CA VAL A 6 -12.84 -73.36 20.02
C VAL A 6 -12.24 -72.61 18.79
N ILE A 7 -10.93 -72.39 18.59
CA ILE A 7 -9.94 -73.37 18.11
C ILE A 7 -8.52 -72.84 18.35
N ARG A 8 -7.83 -73.55 19.25
CA ARG A 8 -6.47 -74.12 19.18
C ARG A 8 -5.31 -73.30 18.58
N GLN A 9 -4.42 -72.99 19.51
CA GLN A 9 -2.97 -72.91 19.37
C GLN A 9 -2.34 -74.32 19.22
N GLN A 10 -1.25 -74.43 18.45
CA GLN A 10 -0.18 -75.46 18.48
C GLN A 10 0.90 -74.94 17.49
N ARG A 11 2.22 -74.97 17.68
CA ARG A 11 3.15 -75.53 18.68
C ARG A 11 4.52 -74.89 18.35
N ALA A 12 5.13 -74.15 19.27
CA ALA A 12 6.45 -74.40 19.85
C ALA A 12 7.44 -75.24 19.02
N GLU A 13 8.60 -74.66 18.70
CA GLU A 13 9.90 -75.15 19.17
C GLU A 13 10.96 -74.04 19.04
N GLN A 14 11.54 -73.69 20.19
CA GLN A 14 12.73 -72.86 20.35
C GLN A 14 13.94 -73.79 20.36
N ASP A 15 15.04 -73.37 19.73
CA ASP A 15 16.36 -73.94 20.01
C ASP A 15 17.26 -72.88 20.64
N ALA A 16 18.06 -73.32 21.61
CA ALA A 16 18.70 -72.52 22.64
C ALA A 16 20.14 -72.15 22.28
N GLY A 17 20.60 -70.99 22.77
CA GLY A 17 22.02 -70.62 22.79
C GLY A 17 22.26 -69.31 23.55
N PRO A 18 23.14 -69.26 24.57
CA PRO A 18 23.27 -68.10 25.44
C PRO A 18 24.44 -67.15 25.08
N SER A 19 24.25 -65.89 25.46
CA SER A 19 25.23 -64.87 25.89
C SER A 19 26.46 -64.57 25.01
N LYS A 20 26.51 -63.34 24.49
CA LYS A 20 27.77 -62.58 24.35
C LYS A 20 27.60 -61.10 24.70
N GLU A 21 28.63 -60.63 25.37
CA GLU A 21 28.89 -59.34 25.98
C GLU A 21 29.34 -58.29 24.94
N VAL A 22 28.78 -57.09 25.10
CA VAL A 22 29.19 -55.71 24.72
C VAL A 22 29.87 -55.45 23.37
N LYS A 23 29.28 -54.54 22.59
CA LYS A 23 30.04 -53.62 21.72
C LYS A 23 29.41 -52.22 21.70
N GLU A 24 30.25 -51.26 22.06
CA GLU A 24 30.33 -49.83 21.72
C GLU A 24 29.12 -49.14 21.07
N THR A 25 28.75 -48.04 21.72
CA THR A 25 27.85 -46.98 21.30
C THR A 25 28.37 -46.23 20.06
N GLU A 26 27.51 -46.09 19.04
CA GLU A 26 27.62 -45.00 18.07
C GLU A 26 26.64 -43.87 18.45
N PRO A 27 27.03 -42.59 18.30
CA PRO A 27 26.16 -41.48 18.65
C PRO A 27 25.01 -41.38 17.65
N ILE A 28 23.80 -41.19 18.19
CA ILE A 28 22.60 -40.87 17.40
C ILE A 28 22.73 -39.41 16.97
N THR A 29 22.98 -39.18 15.68
CA THR A 29 22.86 -37.84 15.09
C THR A 29 21.38 -37.48 15.00
N ILE A 30 20.93 -36.62 15.91
CA ILE A 30 19.61 -35.98 15.80
C ILE A 30 19.75 -34.87 14.76
N THR A 31 19.39 -35.16 13.51
CA THR A 31 19.21 -34.13 12.50
C THR A 31 17.89 -33.42 12.78
N ASN A 32 17.99 -32.26 13.42
CA ASN A 32 16.90 -31.29 13.46
C ASN A 32 16.57 -30.93 12.00
N PRO A 33 15.32 -31.02 11.50
CA PRO A 33 15.01 -30.55 10.17
C PRO A 33 15.29 -29.04 10.14
N GLU A 34 16.24 -28.67 9.31
CA GLU A 34 16.52 -27.29 8.92
C GLU A 34 15.22 -26.71 8.36
N PRO A 35 14.76 -25.54 8.81
CA PRO A 35 13.54 -24.95 8.27
C PRO A 35 13.79 -24.68 6.78
N GLU A 36 12.99 -25.30 5.92
CA GLU A 36 12.98 -24.93 4.51
C GLU A 36 12.69 -23.43 4.40
N PRO A 37 13.39 -22.70 3.52
CA PRO A 37 13.14 -21.29 3.34
C PRO A 37 11.68 -21.14 2.93
N ALA A 38 10.92 -20.34 3.69
CA ALA A 38 9.59 -19.95 3.28
C ALA A 38 9.72 -19.23 1.94
N GLU A 39 9.20 -19.84 0.87
CA GLU A 39 9.00 -19.14 -0.39
C GLU A 39 8.00 -18.02 -0.09
N THR A 40 8.48 -16.78 -0.11
CA THR A 40 7.61 -15.62 -0.10
C THR A 40 6.85 -15.65 -1.42
N GLU A 41 5.57 -16.04 -1.38
CA GLU A 41 4.65 -15.80 -2.49
C GLU A 41 4.84 -14.34 -2.91
N GLY A 42 5.32 -14.13 -4.15
CA GLY A 42 5.60 -12.79 -4.66
C GLY A 42 4.32 -11.95 -4.67
N TYR A 43 4.46 -10.63 -4.53
CA TYR A 43 3.33 -9.73 -4.68
C TYR A 43 2.68 -9.91 -6.05
N ILE A 44 1.34 -9.97 -6.08
CA ILE A 44 0.53 -10.01 -7.29
C ILE A 44 -0.45 -8.85 -7.19
N SER A 45 -0.36 -7.91 -8.12
CA SER A 45 -1.26 -6.77 -8.17
C SER A 45 -2.71 -7.22 -8.46
N PRO A 46 -3.72 -6.59 -7.84
CA PRO A 46 -5.11 -6.77 -8.25
C PRO A 46 -5.42 -6.14 -9.62
N ILE A 47 -4.52 -5.32 -10.16
CA ILE A 47 -4.65 -4.66 -11.46
C ILE A 47 -3.89 -5.46 -12.54
N ASP A 48 -4.55 -5.68 -13.68
CA ASP A 48 -3.94 -6.34 -14.85
C ASP A 48 -3.03 -5.37 -15.62
N PHE A 49 -1.80 -5.18 -15.10
CA PHE A 49 -0.81 -4.30 -15.71
C PHE A 49 -0.33 -4.78 -17.07
N ASP A 50 -0.29 -6.10 -17.32
CA ASP A 50 0.11 -6.64 -18.63
C ASP A 50 -0.85 -6.14 -19.73
N ALA A 51 -2.17 -6.23 -19.49
CA ALA A 51 -3.17 -5.74 -20.43
C ALA A 51 -3.15 -4.21 -20.57
N LEU A 52 -2.91 -3.48 -19.48
CA LEU A 52 -2.81 -2.02 -19.51
C LEU A 52 -1.57 -1.55 -20.28
N GLN A 53 -0.43 -2.19 -20.08
CA GLN A 53 0.83 -1.85 -20.74
C GLN A 53 0.85 -2.30 -22.21
N GLU A 54 0.12 -3.35 -22.58
CA GLU A 54 -0.15 -3.68 -23.99
C GLU A 54 -0.97 -2.58 -24.67
N ARG A 55 -1.93 -1.97 -23.95
CA ARG A 55 -2.72 -0.84 -24.45
C ARG A 55 -1.90 0.44 -24.53
N ASN A 56 -1.14 0.76 -23.49
CA ASN A 56 -0.24 1.90 -23.44
C ASN A 56 0.96 1.62 -22.51
N PRO A 57 2.21 1.57 -23.04
CA PRO A 57 3.39 1.26 -22.25
C PRO A 57 3.74 2.32 -21.19
N ASP A 58 3.15 3.52 -21.27
CA ASP A 58 3.40 4.60 -20.31
C ASP A 58 2.63 4.41 -18.99
N VAL A 59 1.81 3.36 -18.86
CA VAL A 59 1.12 3.03 -17.60
C VAL A 59 2.12 2.51 -16.57
N VAL A 60 2.30 3.28 -15.50
CA VAL A 60 3.25 2.98 -14.41
C VAL A 60 2.58 2.58 -13.09
N GLY A 61 1.29 2.90 -12.93
CA GLY A 61 0.55 2.54 -11.73
C GLY A 61 -0.96 2.71 -11.88
N TRP A 62 -1.67 2.50 -10.79
CA TRP A 62 -3.11 2.70 -10.69
C TRP A 62 -3.42 3.34 -9.33
N ILE A 63 -4.17 4.44 -9.32
CA ILE A 63 -4.60 5.12 -8.09
C ILE A 63 -6.06 4.83 -7.79
N THR A 64 -6.34 4.48 -6.54
CA THR A 64 -7.70 4.32 -6.01
C THR A 64 -7.83 5.07 -4.68
N ILE A 65 -8.92 5.82 -4.52
CA ILE A 65 -9.32 6.42 -3.24
C ILE A 65 -10.73 5.92 -2.89
N PRO A 66 -10.87 5.00 -1.91
CA PRO A 66 -12.15 4.41 -1.57
C PRO A 66 -13.22 5.46 -1.21
N GLY A 67 -14.44 5.24 -1.69
CA GLY A 67 -15.57 6.14 -1.46
C GLY A 67 -15.59 7.39 -2.36
N THR A 68 -14.65 7.51 -3.29
CA THR A 68 -14.59 8.60 -4.30
C THR A 68 -14.75 8.04 -5.72
N ASN A 69 -14.74 8.91 -6.73
CA ASN A 69 -14.68 8.52 -8.14
C ASN A 69 -13.25 8.32 -8.67
N ILE A 70 -12.23 8.44 -7.81
CA ILE A 70 -10.83 8.31 -8.19
C ILE A 70 -10.46 6.83 -8.20
N ASP A 71 -10.43 6.27 -9.40
CA ASP A 71 -10.02 4.90 -9.71
C ASP A 71 -9.48 4.86 -11.15
N TYR A 72 -8.19 5.17 -11.32
CA TYR A 72 -7.61 5.50 -12.62
C TYR A 72 -6.18 4.96 -12.81
N PRO A 73 -5.78 4.63 -14.06
CA PRO A 73 -4.38 4.38 -14.38
C PRO A 73 -3.57 5.67 -14.26
N ILE A 74 -2.33 5.55 -13.81
CA ILE A 74 -1.33 6.62 -13.75
C ILE A 74 -0.36 6.41 -14.90
N LEU A 75 -0.23 7.43 -15.76
CA LEU A 75 0.71 7.41 -16.88
C LEU A 75 1.93 8.27 -16.58
N HIS A 76 3.06 7.96 -17.22
CA HIS A 76 4.31 8.71 -17.05
C HIS A 76 5.06 8.80 -18.38
N THR A 77 5.54 10.00 -18.70
CA THR A 77 6.29 10.30 -19.94
C THR A 77 7.37 11.34 -19.65
N ASP A 78 8.10 11.79 -20.67
CA ASP A 78 9.21 12.74 -20.55
C ASP A 78 8.80 14.22 -20.49
N ASP A 79 7.49 14.50 -20.41
CA ASP A 79 6.91 15.83 -20.23
C ASP A 79 5.62 15.82 -19.39
N ASN A 80 5.16 17.02 -19.02
CA ASN A 80 3.92 17.24 -18.26
C ASN A 80 2.73 17.73 -19.12
N GLU A 81 2.84 17.67 -20.46
CA GLU A 81 1.91 18.26 -21.43
C GLU A 81 1.12 17.20 -22.21
N THR A 82 1.70 16.04 -22.46
CA THR A 82 1.10 14.98 -23.27
C THR A 82 -0.21 14.49 -22.65
N TYR A 83 -0.17 13.98 -21.42
CA TYR A 83 -1.34 13.46 -20.72
C TYR A 83 -2.24 14.53 -20.09
N LEU A 84 -1.85 15.80 -20.23
CA LEU A 84 -2.75 16.93 -19.97
C LEU A 84 -3.87 17.00 -21.03
N HIS A 85 -3.62 16.53 -22.26
CA HIS A 85 -4.55 16.66 -23.38
C HIS A 85 -4.81 15.35 -24.12
N GLN A 86 -4.26 14.24 -23.67
CA GLN A 86 -4.45 12.92 -24.26
C GLN A 86 -4.98 11.91 -23.23
N ASP A 87 -5.86 11.02 -23.70
CA ASP A 87 -6.28 9.85 -22.92
C ASP A 87 -5.25 8.71 -23.00
N ILE A 88 -5.53 7.61 -22.30
CA ILE A 88 -4.69 6.40 -22.30
C ILE A 88 -4.51 5.78 -23.70
N ASP A 89 -5.41 6.01 -24.65
CA ASP A 89 -5.29 5.51 -26.02
C ASP A 89 -4.50 6.47 -26.94
N GLY A 90 -4.01 7.58 -26.40
CA GLY A 90 -3.30 8.63 -27.14
C GLY A 90 -4.22 9.54 -27.96
N ASN A 91 -5.55 9.48 -27.75
CA ASN A 91 -6.48 10.37 -28.44
C ASN A 91 -6.57 11.72 -27.72
N GLU A 92 -6.82 12.80 -28.46
CA GLU A 92 -7.13 14.10 -27.86
C GLU A 92 -8.35 14.00 -26.94
N SER A 93 -8.16 14.43 -25.68
CA SER A 93 -9.17 14.35 -24.64
C SER A 93 -9.14 15.61 -23.79
N VAL A 94 -10.31 16.22 -23.57
CA VAL A 94 -10.47 17.37 -22.66
C VAL A 94 -10.21 16.95 -21.21
N SER A 95 -10.50 15.69 -20.88
CA SER A 95 -10.26 15.13 -19.54
C SER A 95 -8.81 14.71 -19.32
N GLY A 96 -8.01 14.61 -20.40
CA GLY A 96 -6.66 14.05 -20.36
C GLY A 96 -6.63 12.66 -19.72
N ALA A 97 -5.57 12.40 -18.95
CA ALA A 97 -5.42 11.25 -18.08
C ALA A 97 -4.89 11.67 -16.69
N ILE A 98 -4.76 10.70 -15.77
CA ILE A 98 -4.01 10.90 -14.53
C ILE A 98 -2.55 10.57 -14.82
N TYR A 99 -1.62 11.45 -14.45
CA TYR A 99 -0.22 11.29 -14.82
C TYR A 99 0.76 11.77 -13.74
N LEU A 100 1.91 11.11 -13.68
CA LEU A 100 3.03 11.41 -12.79
C LEU A 100 3.93 12.51 -13.41
N ASP A 101 4.57 13.34 -12.59
CA ASP A 101 5.49 14.38 -13.06
C ASP A 101 6.70 13.76 -13.77
N PHE A 102 7.09 14.31 -14.92
CA PHE A 102 8.21 13.79 -15.71
C PHE A 102 9.57 13.77 -14.99
N GLN A 103 9.73 14.52 -13.89
CA GLN A 103 10.94 14.49 -13.06
C GLN A 103 10.92 13.41 -11.99
N ASP A 104 9.81 12.68 -11.86
CA ASP A 104 9.70 11.51 -11.01
C ASP A 104 10.20 10.25 -11.72
N GLU A 105 10.51 9.24 -10.92
CA GLU A 105 10.77 7.90 -11.44
C GLU A 105 9.45 7.13 -11.49
N GLY A 106 9.20 6.43 -12.59
CA GLY A 106 7.94 5.69 -12.82
C GLY A 106 7.66 4.57 -11.81
N ASP A 107 8.62 4.20 -10.97
CA ASP A 107 8.47 3.22 -9.89
C ASP A 107 8.05 3.85 -8.54
N PHE A 108 7.80 5.16 -8.53
CA PHE A 108 7.48 5.97 -7.36
C PHE A 108 8.58 5.95 -6.29
N SER A 109 9.84 5.78 -6.68
CA SER A 109 10.97 5.73 -5.74
C SER A 109 11.42 7.10 -5.24
N CYS A 110 11.09 8.18 -5.96
CA CYS A 110 11.36 9.56 -5.57
C CYS A 110 10.87 9.89 -4.16
N LEU A 111 11.52 10.85 -3.51
CA LEU A 111 11.12 11.33 -2.17
C LEU A 111 9.81 12.11 -2.22
N HIS A 112 9.53 12.80 -3.32
CA HIS A 112 8.26 13.47 -3.56
C HIS A 112 7.75 13.10 -4.94
N ASN A 113 6.59 12.45 -5.01
CA ASN A 113 5.94 12.03 -6.25
C ASN A 113 4.72 12.90 -6.51
N VAL A 114 4.65 13.55 -7.67
CA VAL A 114 3.58 14.50 -7.99
C VAL A 114 2.69 13.94 -9.08
N ILE A 115 1.42 13.77 -8.75
CA ILE A 115 0.42 13.19 -9.65
C ILE A 115 -0.61 14.26 -9.99
N TYR A 116 -0.87 14.44 -11.28
CA TYR A 116 -1.78 15.42 -11.81
C TYR A 116 -3.07 14.77 -12.33
N GLY A 117 -4.16 15.53 -12.22
CA GLY A 117 -5.43 15.16 -12.84
C GLY A 117 -6.32 16.36 -13.03
N HIS A 118 -7.12 16.34 -14.09
CA HIS A 118 -8.08 17.40 -14.35
C HIS A 118 -9.20 17.45 -13.31
N HIS A 119 -9.81 18.62 -13.16
CA HIS A 119 -11.05 18.80 -12.42
C HIS A 119 -12.19 18.90 -13.41
N MET A 120 -12.84 17.76 -13.69
CA MET A 120 -13.90 17.70 -14.69
C MET A 120 -15.26 18.04 -14.10
N ARG A 121 -16.10 18.78 -14.84
CA ARG A 121 -17.43 19.18 -14.35
C ARG A 121 -18.35 18.00 -14.05
N ASP A 122 -18.18 16.91 -14.77
CA ASP A 122 -18.99 15.69 -14.67
C ASP A 122 -18.71 14.84 -13.42
N GLY A 123 -17.66 15.15 -12.64
CA GLY A 123 -17.29 14.33 -11.48
C GLY A 123 -16.04 13.49 -11.68
N SER A 124 -15.57 13.33 -12.92
CA SER A 124 -14.42 12.47 -13.23
C SER A 124 -13.06 13.08 -12.86
N MET A 125 -12.03 12.26 -12.97
CA MET A 125 -10.62 12.61 -12.75
C MET A 125 -10.39 13.02 -11.30
N PHE A 126 -9.61 14.07 -11.04
CA PHE A 126 -9.29 14.53 -9.70
C PHE A 126 -10.25 15.59 -9.17
N LYS A 127 -11.49 15.66 -9.68
CA LYS A 127 -12.48 16.58 -9.13
C LYS A 127 -12.69 16.37 -7.63
N ASP A 128 -12.75 15.12 -7.17
CA ASP A 128 -13.03 14.82 -5.77
C ASP A 128 -11.94 15.33 -4.79
N ILE A 129 -10.72 15.60 -5.28
CA ILE A 129 -9.64 16.22 -4.49
C ILE A 129 -10.05 17.59 -3.93
N VAL A 130 -10.95 18.33 -4.60
CA VAL A 130 -11.40 19.65 -4.11
C VAL A 130 -12.22 19.57 -2.82
N TYR A 131 -12.79 18.41 -2.49
CA TYR A 131 -13.60 18.22 -1.28
C TYR A 131 -12.76 17.99 -0.03
N TYR A 132 -11.46 17.66 -0.17
CA TYR A 132 -10.54 17.48 0.97
C TYR A 132 -10.30 18.76 1.79
N LYS A 133 -10.78 19.92 1.33
CA LYS A 133 -10.83 21.15 2.13
C LYS A 133 -11.83 21.09 3.29
N GLU A 134 -12.73 20.11 3.28
CA GLU A 134 -13.69 19.84 4.34
C GLU A 134 -13.13 18.72 5.23
N GLN A 135 -12.87 18.99 6.51
CA GLN A 135 -12.20 18.04 7.40
C GLN A 135 -12.94 16.70 7.51
N GLU A 136 -14.28 16.72 7.53
CA GLU A 136 -15.09 15.49 7.57
C GLU A 136 -14.85 14.60 6.33
N TYR A 137 -14.79 15.20 5.15
CA TYR A 137 -14.46 14.47 3.91
C TYR A 137 -13.01 14.00 3.90
N PHE A 138 -12.08 14.84 4.37
CA PHE A 138 -10.67 14.49 4.53
C PHE A 138 -10.48 13.25 5.42
N ASP A 139 -11.16 13.23 6.58
CA ASP A 139 -11.07 12.13 7.55
C ASP A 139 -11.75 10.86 7.01
N GLU A 140 -12.88 10.98 6.30
CA GLU A 140 -13.61 9.84 5.72
C GLU A 140 -12.85 9.17 4.58
N HIS A 141 -12.12 9.96 3.78
CA HIS A 141 -11.39 9.49 2.59
C HIS A 141 -9.87 9.60 2.76
N SER A 142 -9.35 9.31 3.97
CA SER A 142 -7.93 9.50 4.27
C SER A 142 -7.00 8.47 3.62
N ASP A 143 -7.50 7.27 3.32
CA ASP A 143 -6.71 6.18 2.76
C ASP A 143 -6.69 6.25 1.22
N ILE A 144 -5.49 6.14 0.66
CA ILE A 144 -5.22 6.25 -0.77
C ILE A 144 -4.30 5.09 -1.15
N TYR A 145 -4.61 4.40 -2.24
CA TYR A 145 -3.85 3.22 -2.69
C TYR A 145 -3.25 3.50 -4.05
N ILE A 146 -1.97 3.18 -4.21
CA ILE A 146 -1.33 3.09 -5.53
C ILE A 146 -0.87 1.66 -5.74
N TYR A 147 -1.39 1.04 -6.79
CA TYR A 147 -0.93 -0.27 -7.24
C TYR A 147 0.14 -0.07 -8.32
N THR A 148 1.21 -0.85 -8.24
CA THR A 148 2.19 -1.02 -9.31
C THR A 148 2.31 -2.51 -9.67
N PRO A 149 3.02 -2.88 -10.75
CA PRO A 149 3.31 -4.28 -11.04
C PRO A 149 4.07 -5.00 -9.91
N ASP A 150 4.90 -4.25 -9.16
CA ASP A 150 5.86 -4.83 -8.20
C ASP A 150 5.45 -4.69 -6.74
N ARG A 151 4.59 -3.73 -6.39
CA ARG A 151 4.11 -3.52 -5.02
C ARG A 151 2.78 -2.77 -4.94
N GLU A 152 2.14 -2.85 -3.78
CA GLU A 152 1.08 -1.94 -3.36
C GLU A 152 1.68 -0.87 -2.45
N ILE A 153 1.28 0.39 -2.66
CA ILE A 153 1.73 1.54 -1.90
C ILE A 153 0.52 2.10 -1.16
N HIS A 154 0.58 2.05 0.17
CA HIS A 154 -0.48 2.55 1.05
C HIS A 154 -0.14 3.96 1.47
N LEU A 155 -1.01 4.90 1.15
CA LEU A 155 -0.84 6.31 1.49
C LEU A 155 -1.94 6.76 2.45
N LYS A 156 -1.58 7.67 3.35
CA LYS A 156 -2.54 8.44 4.15
C LYS A 156 -2.49 9.91 3.81
N ALA A 157 -3.65 10.55 3.74
CA ALA A 157 -3.79 11.98 3.58
C ALA A 157 -3.09 12.72 4.74
N LEU A 158 -2.24 13.68 4.41
CA LEU A 158 -1.46 14.50 5.34
C LEU A 158 -2.10 15.87 5.53
N GLY A 159 -2.52 16.50 4.44
CA GLY A 159 -3.21 17.78 4.47
C GLY A 159 -3.57 18.29 3.09
N ALA A 160 -4.59 19.15 3.02
CA ALA A 160 -5.04 19.76 1.76
C ALA A 160 -4.78 21.26 1.74
N LEU A 161 -4.28 21.75 0.62
CA LEU A 161 -3.99 23.16 0.39
C LEU A 161 -4.75 23.69 -0.82
N TYR A 162 -5.16 24.94 -0.72
CA TYR A 162 -5.66 25.73 -1.83
C TYR A 162 -4.66 26.85 -2.17
N THR A 163 -4.12 26.85 -3.39
CA THR A 163 -3.01 27.74 -3.75
C THR A 163 -3.04 28.14 -5.23
N THR A 164 -2.27 29.18 -5.58
CA THR A 164 -1.86 29.44 -6.96
C THR A 164 -0.75 28.46 -7.38
N PRO A 165 -0.51 28.27 -8.69
CA PRO A 165 0.58 27.43 -9.17
C PRO A 165 1.93 28.00 -8.71
N ASP A 166 2.78 27.15 -8.15
CA ASP A 166 4.13 27.50 -7.74
C ASP A 166 5.08 26.33 -8.06
N GLY A 167 6.17 26.63 -8.76
CA GLY A 167 7.15 25.64 -9.18
C GLY A 167 7.82 24.93 -8.00
N ILE A 168 7.94 25.58 -6.84
CA ILE A 168 8.54 24.93 -5.66
C ILE A 168 7.72 23.72 -5.20
N ARG A 169 6.40 23.73 -5.41
CA ARG A 169 5.49 22.63 -5.03
C ARG A 169 5.63 21.39 -5.91
N ARG A 170 6.48 21.43 -6.93
CA ARG A 170 6.80 20.33 -7.84
C ARG A 170 8.25 19.87 -7.74
N LYS A 171 8.96 20.26 -6.69
CA LYS A 171 10.33 19.81 -6.45
C LYS A 171 10.30 18.33 -6.05
N THR A 172 10.90 17.47 -6.86
CA THR A 172 10.92 16.01 -6.65
C THR A 172 12.27 15.50 -6.11
N GLN A 173 13.35 16.26 -6.35
CA GLN A 173 14.73 15.88 -6.00
C GLN A 173 15.26 16.68 -4.81
N PHE A 174 15.96 15.99 -3.90
CA PHE A 174 16.53 16.54 -2.68
C PHE A 174 17.93 15.94 -2.45
N ASP A 175 18.87 16.76 -1.99
CA ASP A 175 20.25 16.33 -1.74
C ASP A 175 20.37 15.57 -0.42
N THR A 176 19.54 15.90 0.57
CA THR A 176 19.56 15.27 1.91
C THR A 176 18.16 15.09 2.48
N THR A 177 18.05 14.18 3.46
CA THR A 177 16.80 13.97 4.22
C THR A 177 16.36 15.24 4.96
N GLU A 178 17.29 16.01 5.52
CA GLU A 178 16.95 17.26 6.22
C GLU A 178 16.36 18.32 5.28
N GLU A 179 16.82 18.36 4.02
CA GLU A 179 16.25 19.24 3.00
C GLU A 179 14.83 18.81 2.64
N PHE A 180 14.59 17.51 2.54
CA PHE A 180 13.27 16.94 2.30
C PHE A 180 12.32 17.19 3.48
N ASP A 181 12.75 16.97 4.72
CA ASP A 181 11.93 17.22 5.92
C ASP A 181 11.53 18.70 6.01
N ALA A 182 12.47 19.61 5.79
CA ALA A 182 12.20 21.05 5.75
C ALA A 182 11.25 21.43 4.60
N TYR A 183 11.34 20.73 3.47
CA TYR A 183 10.41 20.91 2.36
C TYR A 183 9.00 20.45 2.71
N VAL A 184 8.84 19.26 3.33
CA VAL A 184 7.53 18.77 3.78
C VAL A 184 6.91 19.79 4.73
N GLU A 185 7.63 20.24 5.76
CA GLU A 185 7.15 21.24 6.72
C GLU A 185 6.70 22.53 6.02
N GLU A 186 7.52 23.08 5.11
CA GLU A 186 7.21 24.31 4.38
C GLU A 186 6.01 24.14 3.44
N MET A 187 5.86 22.98 2.79
CA MET A 187 4.74 22.72 1.88
C MET A 187 3.42 22.52 2.62
N THR A 188 3.45 21.96 3.83
CA THR A 188 2.27 21.62 4.63
C THR A 188 1.91 22.64 5.71
N LYS A 189 2.71 23.68 5.96
CA LYS A 189 2.47 24.65 7.06
C LYS A 189 1.13 25.39 7.00
N ASP A 190 0.60 25.63 5.79
CA ASP A 190 -0.59 26.47 5.55
C ASP A 190 -1.78 25.63 5.05
N VAL A 191 -1.77 24.31 5.26
CA VAL A 191 -2.89 23.44 4.88
C VAL A 191 -4.18 23.82 5.61
N ILE A 192 -5.30 23.63 4.94
CA ILE A 192 -6.64 23.98 5.43
C ILE A 192 -7.19 22.85 6.32
N THR A 193 -6.88 21.62 5.94
CA THR A 193 -7.20 20.38 6.64
C THR A 193 -5.92 19.58 6.81
N SER A 194 -5.84 18.79 7.87
CA SER A 194 -4.67 17.95 8.15
C SER A 194 -5.01 16.80 9.09
N ALA A 195 -4.10 15.83 9.13
CA ALA A 195 -4.01 14.83 10.18
C ALA A 195 -2.55 14.70 10.64
N GLU A 196 -2.37 14.29 11.90
CA GLU A 196 -1.05 13.94 12.41
C GLU A 196 -0.58 12.62 11.75
N PRO A 197 0.63 12.58 11.18
CA PRO A 197 1.12 11.39 10.53
C PRO A 197 1.37 10.27 11.55
N VAL A 198 0.98 9.05 11.22
CA VAL A 198 1.14 7.87 12.09
C VAL A 198 2.58 7.34 12.14
N ASN A 199 3.38 7.69 11.13
CA ASN A 199 4.80 7.36 10.98
C ASN A 199 5.56 8.58 10.42
N PRO A 200 6.89 8.65 10.56
CA PRO A 200 7.67 9.70 9.89
C PRO A 200 7.39 9.73 8.39
N VAL A 201 7.21 10.93 7.84
CA VAL A 201 7.01 11.14 6.40
C VAL A 201 8.35 10.89 5.70
N THR A 202 8.54 9.69 5.15
CA THR A 202 9.76 9.32 4.41
C THR A 202 9.60 9.47 2.89
N ARG A 203 8.35 9.53 2.42
CA ARG A 203 7.98 9.79 1.03
C ARG A 203 6.68 10.59 0.99
N LEU A 204 6.67 11.66 0.21
CA LEU A 204 5.55 12.57 0.02
C LEU A 204 4.89 12.30 -1.33
N TYR A 205 3.58 12.43 -1.39
CA TYR A 205 2.78 12.38 -2.60
C TYR A 205 1.93 13.64 -2.68
N SER A 206 1.90 14.26 -3.85
CA SER A 206 1.02 15.41 -4.13
C SER A 206 0.03 15.05 -5.22
N LEU A 207 -1.25 15.06 -4.88
CA LEU A 207 -2.35 14.93 -5.84
C LEU A 207 -2.83 16.33 -6.20
N ILE A 208 -2.54 16.77 -7.43
CA ILE A 208 -2.74 18.14 -7.87
C ILE A 208 -3.88 18.20 -8.90
N THR A 209 -4.86 19.06 -8.63
CA THR A 209 -5.91 19.36 -9.60
C THR A 209 -6.14 20.86 -9.77
N CYS A 210 -6.70 21.24 -10.91
CA CYS A 210 -7.22 22.60 -11.14
C CYS A 210 -8.44 22.84 -10.23
N SER A 211 -8.64 24.05 -9.76
CA SER A 211 -9.89 24.45 -9.08
C SER A 211 -10.51 25.65 -9.79
N TYR A 212 -11.84 25.68 -9.87
CA TYR A 212 -12.61 26.78 -10.47
C TYR A 212 -12.97 27.89 -9.48
N GLU A 213 -12.46 27.81 -8.24
CA GLU A 213 -12.76 28.77 -7.17
C GLU A 213 -12.15 30.17 -7.42
N PHE A 214 -11.05 30.26 -8.18
CA PHE A 214 -10.55 31.47 -8.84
C PHE A 214 -9.69 31.10 -10.07
N ALA A 215 -9.30 32.07 -10.90
CA ALA A 215 -8.47 31.82 -12.09
C ALA A 215 -7.10 31.21 -11.72
N ASP A 216 -6.80 30.04 -12.28
CA ASP A 216 -5.57 29.27 -12.05
C ASP A 216 -5.42 28.64 -10.66
N ALA A 217 -6.49 28.57 -9.86
CA ALA A 217 -6.41 27.90 -8.58
C ALA A 217 -6.04 26.43 -8.71
N ARG A 218 -5.30 25.93 -7.72
CA ARG A 218 -4.93 24.53 -7.57
C ARG A 218 -5.37 24.06 -6.19
N THR A 219 -5.94 22.85 -6.15
CA THR A 219 -6.03 22.10 -4.91
C THR A 219 -4.92 21.06 -4.94
N ILE A 220 -4.18 20.98 -3.83
CA ILE A 220 -3.13 19.99 -3.63
C ILE A 220 -3.52 19.19 -2.39
N LEU A 221 -3.67 17.88 -2.55
CA LEU A 221 -3.73 16.95 -1.43
C LEU A 221 -2.36 16.33 -1.25
N TYR A 222 -1.74 16.62 -0.10
CA TYR A 222 -0.52 15.96 0.34
C TYR A 222 -0.88 14.65 1.02
N ALA A 223 -0.16 13.59 0.70
CA ALA A 223 -0.25 12.28 1.32
C ALA A 223 1.15 11.71 1.57
N TYR A 224 1.27 10.72 2.44
CA TYR A 224 2.56 10.09 2.77
C TYR A 224 2.41 8.58 2.80
N GLU A 225 3.51 7.88 2.48
CA GLU A 225 3.54 6.41 2.50
C GLU A 225 3.55 5.88 3.95
N VAL A 226 2.65 4.93 4.19
CA VAL A 226 2.53 4.22 5.47
C VAL A 226 3.34 2.94 5.38
N THR A 227 4.24 2.73 6.33
CA THR A 227 5.01 1.49 6.41
C THR A 227 4.22 0.41 7.14
N GLU A 228 3.98 -0.74 6.49
CA GLU A 228 3.33 -1.89 7.12
C GLU A 228 4.12 -2.33 8.36
N GLY A 229 3.48 -2.23 9.53
CA GLY A 229 4.09 -2.53 10.84
C GLY A 229 3.76 -1.52 11.94
N GLU A 230 3.24 -0.34 11.60
CA GLU A 230 2.88 0.72 12.56
C GLU A 230 1.36 0.96 12.68
N GLU A 231 0.53 0.04 12.17
CA GLU A 231 -0.86 -0.06 12.62
C GLU A 231 -0.91 -0.72 14.02
N GLY A 232 -0.54 0.06 15.04
CA GLY A 232 -0.40 -0.39 16.41
C GLY A 232 -1.32 0.33 17.39
N SER A 233 -2.39 -0.36 17.80
CA SER A 233 -3.15 -0.23 19.05
C SER A 233 -4.20 0.88 19.21
N GLN A 234 -5.41 0.62 18.71
CA GLN A 234 -6.59 0.99 19.52
C GLN A 234 -6.66 0.01 20.70
N GLU A 235 -6.30 0.50 21.90
CA GLU A 235 -6.55 -0.20 23.15
C GLU A 235 -8.06 -0.48 23.30
N ASN A 236 -8.44 -1.72 23.04
CA ASN A 236 -9.70 -2.28 23.50
C ASN A 236 -9.65 -2.35 25.03
N THR A 237 -9.98 -1.25 25.71
CA THR A 237 -10.31 -1.27 27.14
C THR A 237 -11.67 -1.92 27.33
N GLY A 238 -11.73 -3.22 27.05
CA GLY A 238 -12.78 -4.12 27.46
C GLY A 238 -12.79 -4.17 28.99
N GLY A 239 -13.53 -3.25 29.60
CA GLY A 239 -13.80 -3.22 31.03
C GLY A 239 -14.45 -4.52 31.46
N SER A 240 -13.64 -5.41 32.05
CA SER A 240 -14.09 -6.65 32.66
C SER A 240 -14.96 -6.31 33.88
N ARG A 241 -16.28 -6.44 33.70
CA ARG A 241 -17.26 -6.23 34.77
C ARG A 241 -17.27 -7.47 35.65
N VAL A 242 -16.52 -7.43 36.76
CA VAL A 242 -16.56 -8.45 37.80
C VAL A 242 -17.94 -8.44 38.44
N ILE A 243 -18.73 -9.48 38.17
CA ILE A 243 -19.99 -9.75 38.86
C ILE A 243 -19.61 -10.49 40.16
N ILE A 244 -19.67 -9.79 41.29
CA ILE A 244 -19.55 -10.42 42.61
C ILE A 244 -20.97 -10.77 43.06
N GLN A 245 -21.24 -12.07 43.20
CA GLN A 245 -22.54 -12.60 43.59
C GLN A 245 -22.49 -13.18 45.02
N GLU A 246 -23.28 -12.53 45.91
CA GLU A 246 -23.89 -12.93 47.21
C GLU A 246 -22.97 -13.30 48.40
N PRO A 247 -23.50 -13.59 49.63
CA PRO A 247 -24.79 -14.22 50.01
C PRO A 247 -25.96 -13.29 50.37
#